data_AF-A0A1Y1ZII6-F1
#
_entry.id   AF-A0A1Y1ZII6-F1
#
_cell.length_a   1.000
_cell.length_b   1.000
_cell.length_c   1.000
_cell.angle_alpha   90.00
_cell.angle_beta   90.00
_cell.angle_gamma   90.00
#
_symmetry.space_group_name_H-M   'P 1'
#
loop_
_entity.id
_entity.type
_entity.pdbx_description
1 polymer ?
#
loop_
_entity_poly.entity_id
_entity_poly.type
_entity_poly.pdbx_seq_one_letter_code
_entity_poly.pdbx_strand_id
1 'polypeptide(L)'
;MRRVTQCAPINAEKYATAWKSNVTEAYAGGPNTTVKYYQFGESKRGCEGVPWNETSKTPTTTFCVTQYQKDNFLDAYNLLANTAYYKNESDLASDFKPIPDFQVPDADVTLIQLFRKARYTGKVDDPLFNASVPDPDFKQYFLPSSDLAVLGCTEQYQFCNIGFDKCTSLTGLYDARHQVDQGDLSLTPRQDAAYKVMWKAAWTMALQWSTTVYGNNLLLARDWQFRTGSSTSSPLPAYQWQLESWNLHNLSLAVFQRRVNEFAAPEDFEIRPGLPSLKMIEIPNDSTLEICSQQKVRSNEHHAVSVLGMVIILVVGSILIFLDWAIEPFWFRRLTTHHGLAKKIDWINTGMLQLHRQTLETRGIGPWNVKDSEFPVLSKRFEKFSPVDARSDSDIPLRNVADEGQGQYAYRSELYNGGTYSAVPTHTPGSDVEQQHVLGDDKVRGNRI
;
A
#
# COMPACT_ATOMS: atom_id res chain seq x y z
N MET A 1 10.45 -9.98 13.71
CA MET A 1 11.26 -8.80 14.08
C MET A 1 10.32 -7.74 14.61
N ARG A 2 10.71 -7.04 15.67
CA ARG A 2 10.00 -5.92 16.26
C ARG A 2 10.84 -4.67 16.03
N ARG A 3 10.18 -3.59 15.59
CA ARG A 3 10.77 -2.25 15.47
C ARG A 3 10.01 -1.30 16.39
N VAL A 4 10.72 -0.43 17.07
CA VAL A 4 10.15 0.67 17.85
C VAL A 4 10.73 1.97 17.32
N THR A 5 9.86 2.92 16.99
CA THR A 5 10.25 4.26 16.56
C THR A 5 9.62 5.26 17.51
N GLN A 6 10.44 6.16 18.06
CA GLN A 6 9.96 7.29 18.86
C GLN A 6 10.47 8.57 18.22
N CYS A 7 9.61 9.56 18.04
CA CYS A 7 9.97 10.82 17.43
C CYS A 7 9.46 11.99 18.26
N ALA A 8 10.23 13.08 18.29
CA ALA A 8 9.83 14.31 18.96
C ALA A 8 10.39 15.54 18.20
N PRO A 9 9.60 16.63 18.09
CA PRO A 9 10.12 17.91 17.63
C PRO A 9 11.19 18.42 18.60
N ILE A 10 12.34 18.82 18.07
CA ILE A 10 13.45 19.37 18.84
C ILE A 10 13.42 20.89 18.74
N ASN A 11 13.62 21.58 19.87
CA ASN A 11 13.87 23.01 19.87
C ASN A 11 15.28 23.30 19.30
N ALA A 12 15.36 23.37 17.97
CA ALA A 12 16.62 23.52 17.24
C ALA A 12 17.36 24.83 17.55
N GLU A 13 16.63 25.88 17.92
CA GLU A 13 17.19 27.19 18.27
C GLU A 13 18.10 27.14 19.50
N LYS A 14 17.88 26.19 20.43
CA LYS A 14 18.77 25.96 21.58
C LYS A 14 20.19 25.56 21.15
N TYR A 15 20.32 24.89 20.00
CA TYR A 15 21.58 24.39 19.46
C TYR A 15 22.07 25.23 18.27
N ALA A 16 21.45 26.38 18.03
CA ALA A 16 21.79 27.24 16.91
C ALA A 16 22.83 28.30 17.31
N THR A 17 23.71 28.60 16.37
CA THR A 17 24.63 29.73 16.47
C THR A 17 23.95 31.03 16.03
N ALA A 18 24.56 32.17 16.37
CA ALA A 18 24.18 33.43 15.74
C ALA A 18 24.52 33.40 14.23
N TRP A 19 23.79 34.20 13.45
CA TRP A 19 24.10 34.37 12.03
C TRP A 19 25.52 34.89 11.85
N LYS A 20 26.32 34.19 11.04
CA LYS A 20 27.67 34.61 10.64
C LYS A 20 27.61 35.17 9.22
N SER A 21 28.16 36.36 9.04
CA SER A 21 28.26 37.01 7.73
C SER A 21 29.56 36.69 7.03
N ASN A 22 29.61 36.96 5.73
CA ASN A 22 30.82 36.89 4.90
C ASN A 22 31.42 35.47 4.80
N VAL A 23 30.56 34.45 4.73
CA VAL A 23 30.95 33.04 4.56
C VAL A 23 30.83 32.64 3.10
N THR A 24 31.76 31.86 2.57
CA THR A 24 31.71 31.46 1.15
C THR A 24 30.50 30.56 0.87
N GLU A 25 29.80 30.86 -0.22
CA GLU A 25 28.59 30.15 -0.66
C GLU A 25 28.97 28.95 -1.54
N ALA A 26 28.35 27.78 -1.32
CA ALA A 26 28.73 26.54 -2.01
C ALA A 26 27.76 26.05 -3.10
N TYR A 27 26.48 26.43 -3.10
CA TYR A 27 25.48 25.92 -4.05
C TYR A 27 25.63 26.52 -5.45
N ALA A 28 25.91 27.81 -5.57
CA ALA A 28 25.99 28.51 -6.85
C ALA A 28 27.36 29.11 -7.15
N GLY A 29 28.36 28.88 -6.29
CA GLY A 29 29.68 29.50 -6.40
C GLY A 29 29.60 31.04 -6.33
N GLY A 30 28.58 31.54 -5.62
CA GLY A 30 28.25 32.95 -5.55
C GLY A 30 29.15 33.77 -4.62
N PRO A 31 28.87 35.08 -4.46
CA PRO A 31 29.52 35.90 -3.46
C PRO A 31 29.24 35.36 -2.04
N ASN A 32 30.01 35.82 -1.06
CA ASN A 32 29.84 35.40 0.32
C ASN A 32 28.39 35.60 0.81
N THR A 33 27.87 34.60 1.50
CA THR A 33 26.53 34.55 2.09
C THR A 33 26.58 34.75 3.60
N THR A 34 25.41 34.78 4.23
CA THR A 34 25.29 34.65 5.68
C THR A 34 24.74 33.27 6.01
N VAL A 35 25.21 32.69 7.12
CA VAL A 35 24.89 31.32 7.50
C VAL A 35 24.60 31.23 8.99
N LYS A 36 23.64 30.37 9.34
CA LYS A 36 23.32 29.96 10.70
C LYS A 36 23.59 28.48 10.83
N TYR A 37 24.48 28.10 11.74
CA TYR A 37 24.81 26.69 12.00
C TYR A 37 24.00 26.12 13.15
N TYR A 38 23.65 24.84 13.04
CA TYR A 38 23.00 24.07 14.10
C TYR A 38 23.91 22.93 14.54
N GLN A 39 24.13 22.84 15.85
CA GLN A 39 25.19 22.05 16.46
C GLN A 39 24.64 20.82 17.20
N PHE A 40 24.30 19.77 16.48
CA PHE A 40 23.80 18.51 17.07
C PHE A 40 24.87 17.43 17.19
N GLY A 41 26.07 17.65 16.65
CA GLY A 41 27.12 16.65 16.54
C GLY A 41 28.02 16.80 15.32
N GLU A 42 29.18 16.16 15.35
CA GLU A 42 30.16 16.18 14.27
C GLU A 42 29.64 15.39 13.07
N SER A 43 29.29 16.07 11.98
CA SER A 43 28.74 15.45 10.77
C SER A 43 29.79 15.35 9.67
N LYS A 44 29.81 14.22 8.96
CA LYS A 44 30.65 14.00 7.77
C LYS A 44 30.27 14.92 6.62
N ARG A 45 28.97 15.17 6.44
CA ARG A 45 28.45 16.11 5.43
C ARG A 45 28.52 17.55 5.93
N GLY A 46 28.31 17.75 7.23
CA GLY A 46 28.31 19.08 7.85
C GLY A 46 27.26 20.00 7.21
N CYS A 47 27.63 21.26 6.99
CA CYS A 47 26.82 22.22 6.28
C CYS A 47 27.07 22.14 4.76
N GLU A 48 26.06 21.74 3.98
CA GLU A 48 26.13 21.67 2.51
C GLU A 48 26.16 23.05 1.84
N GLY A 49 25.60 24.08 2.49
CA GLY A 49 25.53 25.42 1.93
C GLY A 49 26.84 26.23 1.96
N VAL A 50 27.91 25.67 2.51
CA VAL A 50 29.23 26.32 2.58
C VAL A 50 30.36 25.29 2.36
N PRO A 51 31.51 25.67 1.80
CA PRO A 51 32.61 24.76 1.47
C PRO A 51 33.06 23.89 2.65
N TRP A 52 33.60 22.70 2.37
CA TRP A 52 34.05 21.75 3.41
C TRP A 52 35.18 22.32 4.28
N ASN A 53 36.05 23.16 3.72
CA ASN A 53 37.19 23.79 4.38
C ASN A 53 36.85 25.13 5.06
N GLU A 54 35.56 25.45 5.20
CA GLU A 54 35.11 26.70 5.78
C GLU A 54 35.43 26.79 7.28
N THR A 55 36.33 27.71 7.64
CA THR A 55 36.84 27.91 9.01
C THR A 55 35.78 28.34 10.02
N SER A 56 34.67 28.92 9.54
CA SER A 56 33.57 29.35 10.42
C SER A 56 32.70 28.19 10.93
N LYS A 57 32.85 26.97 10.39
CA LYS A 57 32.22 25.75 10.91
C LYS A 57 32.81 25.39 12.27
N THR A 58 31.94 24.93 13.17
CA THR A 58 32.39 24.32 14.43
C THR A 58 32.48 22.80 14.27
N PRO A 59 33.30 22.09 15.07
CA PRO A 59 33.40 20.64 15.01
C PRO A 59 32.05 19.92 15.20
N THR A 60 31.11 20.55 15.91
CA THR A 60 29.77 19.99 16.20
C THR A 60 28.70 20.42 15.20
N THR A 61 29.06 21.07 14.09
CA THR A 61 28.09 21.52 13.08
C THR A 61 27.50 20.32 12.34
N THR A 62 26.17 20.14 12.47
CA THR A 62 25.43 19.06 11.82
C THR A 62 24.63 19.56 10.62
N PHE A 63 24.02 20.73 10.77
CA PHE A 63 23.13 21.34 9.78
C PHE A 63 23.41 22.84 9.67
N CYS A 64 22.88 23.46 8.63
CA CYS A 64 22.92 24.91 8.47
C CYS A 64 21.78 25.42 7.62
N VAL A 65 21.50 26.72 7.78
CA VAL A 65 20.69 27.49 6.85
C VAL A 65 21.51 28.67 6.36
N THR A 66 21.58 28.86 5.04
CA THR A 66 22.20 30.04 4.41
C THR A 66 21.14 31.01 3.91
N GLN A 67 21.50 32.29 3.82
CA GLN A 67 20.64 33.29 3.20
C GLN A 67 20.37 32.95 1.73
N TYR A 68 21.35 32.35 1.03
CA TYR A 68 21.16 31.85 -0.32
C TYR A 68 19.99 30.87 -0.42
N GLN A 69 19.89 29.91 0.51
CA GLN A 69 18.75 28.97 0.56
C GLN A 69 17.43 29.72 0.77
N LYS A 70 17.41 30.68 1.70
CA LYS A 70 16.23 31.52 1.97
C LYS A 70 15.76 32.29 0.74
N ASP A 71 16.67 32.80 -0.06
CA ASP A 71 16.34 33.62 -1.23
C ASP A 71 15.98 32.75 -2.45
N ASN A 72 16.74 31.69 -2.71
CA ASN A 72 16.71 30.98 -3.99
C ASN A 72 15.94 29.65 -3.97
N PHE A 73 15.78 28.99 -2.82
CA PHE A 73 15.07 27.71 -2.81
C PHE A 73 13.57 27.94 -3.01
N LEU A 74 12.95 27.28 -3.98
CA LEU A 74 11.55 27.51 -4.33
C LEU A 74 10.59 26.66 -3.50
N ASP A 75 11.03 25.47 -3.09
CA ASP A 75 10.22 24.53 -2.33
C ASP A 75 9.87 25.07 -0.94
N ALA A 76 8.63 24.81 -0.51
CA ALA A 76 8.16 25.22 0.82
C ALA A 76 8.90 24.49 1.95
N TYR A 77 9.38 23.28 1.68
CA TYR A 77 10.06 22.41 2.63
C TYR A 77 11.28 21.79 1.96
N ASN A 78 12.42 21.82 2.63
CA ASN A 78 13.59 21.05 2.22
C ASN A 78 14.05 20.14 3.37
N LEU A 79 14.19 18.85 3.07
CA LEU A 79 14.55 17.83 4.05
C LEU A 79 15.99 17.37 3.88
N LEU A 80 16.69 17.21 5.00
CA LEU A 80 17.94 16.46 5.10
C LEU A 80 17.87 15.62 6.36
N ALA A 81 18.49 14.45 6.36
CA ALA A 81 18.62 13.65 7.58
C ALA A 81 20.05 13.17 7.75
N ASN A 82 20.46 13.10 9.02
CA ASN A 82 21.70 12.45 9.43
C ASN A 82 21.35 11.39 10.47
N THR A 83 21.91 10.18 10.35
CA THR A 83 21.74 9.11 11.34
C THR A 83 23.04 8.76 12.04
N ALA A 84 22.94 8.50 13.34
CA ALA A 84 23.99 7.94 14.17
C ALA A 84 23.56 6.54 14.63
N TYR A 85 24.29 5.52 14.16
CA TYR A 85 24.04 4.14 14.55
C TYR A 85 24.69 3.81 15.90
N TYR A 86 23.94 3.16 16.79
CA TYR A 86 24.44 2.73 18.09
C TYR A 86 25.46 1.59 17.95
N LYS A 87 26.59 1.70 18.66
CA LYS A 87 27.70 0.72 18.66
C LYS A 87 28.13 0.24 17.27
N ASN A 88 28.27 1.16 16.33
CA ASN A 88 28.84 0.86 15.03
C ASN A 88 30.37 0.83 15.10
N GLU A 89 30.98 -0.35 15.03
CA GLU A 89 32.44 -0.55 15.13
C GLU A 89 33.25 0.18 14.05
N SER A 90 32.66 0.45 12.89
CA SER A 90 33.38 0.99 11.73
C SER A 90 33.41 2.52 11.66
N ASP A 91 32.57 3.22 12.44
CA ASP A 91 32.22 4.65 12.27
C ASP A 91 31.81 5.06 10.83
N LEU A 92 31.85 4.17 9.84
CA LEU A 92 31.63 4.47 8.43
C LEU A 92 30.14 4.62 8.10
N ALA A 93 29.28 3.84 8.75
CA ALA A 93 27.84 3.86 8.47
C ALA A 93 27.10 5.05 9.09
N SER A 94 27.60 5.63 10.19
CA SER A 94 26.99 6.80 10.81
C SER A 94 27.34 8.07 10.04
N ASP A 95 26.37 8.95 9.79
CA ASP A 95 26.58 10.24 9.13
C ASP A 95 27.20 11.27 10.07
N PHE A 96 26.95 11.12 11.37
CA PHE A 96 27.42 12.06 12.38
C PHE A 96 27.63 11.40 13.74
N LYS A 97 28.39 12.09 14.61
CA LYS A 97 28.60 11.75 16.01
C LYS A 97 27.82 12.73 16.90
N PRO A 98 26.73 12.31 17.56
CA PRO A 98 25.86 13.19 18.32
C PRO A 98 26.56 13.77 19.55
N ILE A 99 26.20 15.00 19.93
CA ILE A 99 26.52 15.58 21.25
C ILE A 99 25.78 14.81 22.36
N PRO A 100 26.18 14.95 23.64
CA PRO A 100 25.59 14.17 24.74
C PRO A 100 24.05 14.23 24.83
N ASP A 101 23.45 15.38 24.54
CA ASP A 101 21.98 15.57 24.56
C ASP A 101 21.23 14.66 23.56
N PHE A 102 21.91 14.14 22.53
CA PHE A 102 21.35 13.24 21.51
C PHE A 102 21.99 11.86 21.50
N GLN A 103 22.76 11.51 22.54
CA GLN A 103 23.27 10.16 22.74
C GLN A 103 22.23 9.35 23.51
N VAL A 104 21.38 8.66 22.76
CA VAL A 104 20.37 7.75 23.34
C VAL A 104 20.97 6.34 23.45
N PRO A 105 20.97 5.71 24.64
CA PRO A 105 21.45 4.35 24.77
C PRO A 105 20.52 3.37 24.03
N ASP A 106 21.10 2.30 23.49
CA ASP A 106 20.37 1.18 22.88
C ASP A 106 19.43 1.60 21.73
N ALA A 107 19.73 2.69 21.01
CA ALA A 107 18.92 3.14 19.88
C ALA A 107 19.75 3.87 18.84
N ASP A 108 19.41 3.67 17.57
CA ASP A 108 19.92 4.52 16.49
C ASP A 108 19.20 5.86 16.53
N VAL A 109 19.91 6.96 16.29
CA VAL A 109 19.37 8.32 16.36
C VAL A 109 19.40 8.95 14.98
N THR A 110 18.23 9.30 14.46
CA THR A 110 18.05 9.99 13.19
C THR A 110 17.53 11.40 13.44
N LEU A 111 18.27 12.40 12.98
CA LEU A 111 17.82 13.80 13.01
C LEU A 111 17.37 14.19 11.61
N ILE A 112 16.08 14.51 11.47
CA ILE A 112 15.50 14.99 10.20
C ILE A 112 15.35 16.49 10.30
N GLN A 113 16.20 17.23 9.59
CA GLN A 113 16.05 18.67 9.43
C GLN A 113 14.89 18.96 8.48
N LEU A 114 14.14 20.00 8.81
CA LEU A 114 13.13 20.61 7.98
C LEU A 114 13.45 22.09 7.83
N PHE A 115 13.97 22.48 6.66
CA PHE A 115 14.06 23.88 6.28
C PHE A 115 12.69 24.35 5.81
N ARG A 116 12.15 25.39 6.46
CA ARG A 116 10.75 25.83 6.29
C ARG A 116 10.72 27.18 5.60
N LYS A 117 10.10 27.22 4.42
CA LYS A 117 9.81 28.43 3.64
C LYS A 117 8.32 28.56 3.31
N ALA A 118 7.49 27.66 3.83
CA ALA A 118 6.05 27.68 3.61
C ALA A 118 5.39 28.95 4.20
N ARG A 119 4.53 29.57 3.39
CA ARG A 119 3.63 30.68 3.72
C ARG A 119 2.23 30.12 3.89
N TYR A 120 1.68 30.22 5.09
CA TYR A 120 0.38 29.64 5.42
C TYR A 120 -0.72 30.71 5.37
N THR A 121 -1.90 30.39 4.85
CA THR A 121 -3.04 31.33 4.86
C THR A 121 -3.66 31.55 6.24
N GLY A 122 -3.20 30.80 7.26
CA GLY A 122 -3.58 30.93 8.67
C GLY A 122 -2.42 30.58 9.58
N LYS A 123 -2.56 30.86 10.88
CA LYS A 123 -1.57 30.48 11.88
C LYS A 123 -1.48 28.95 11.99
N VAL A 124 -0.27 28.46 12.29
CA VAL A 124 0.02 27.05 12.52
C VAL A 124 0.67 26.90 13.89
N ASP A 125 -0.02 26.19 14.78
CA ASP A 125 0.43 25.97 16.17
C ASP A 125 1.23 24.66 16.35
N ASP A 126 1.37 23.87 15.28
CA ASP A 126 2.17 22.65 15.28
C ASP A 126 3.64 22.92 15.65
N PRO A 127 4.25 22.21 16.61
CA PRO A 127 5.64 22.46 17.03
C PRO A 127 6.69 22.31 15.91
N LEU A 128 6.48 21.39 14.96
CA LEU A 128 7.43 21.15 13.86
C LEU A 128 7.23 22.15 12.72
N PHE A 129 6.00 22.58 12.45
CA PHE A 129 5.64 23.50 11.36
C PHE A 129 5.29 24.93 11.79
N ASN A 130 5.51 25.25 13.07
CA ASN A 130 5.02 26.47 13.71
C ASN A 130 5.20 27.73 12.86
N ALA A 131 4.08 28.42 12.60
CA ALA A 131 4.03 29.65 11.83
C ALA A 131 3.04 30.63 12.46
N SER A 132 3.59 31.66 13.12
CA SER A 132 2.81 32.67 13.84
C SER A 132 3.12 34.10 13.42
N VAL A 133 4.17 34.30 12.63
CA VAL A 133 4.66 35.63 12.23
C VAL A 133 3.95 36.08 10.96
N PRO A 134 3.19 37.19 10.94
CA PRO A 134 2.58 37.69 9.71
C PRO A 134 3.66 38.03 8.66
N ASP A 135 3.44 37.63 7.41
CA ASP A 135 4.32 37.98 6.30
C ASP A 135 4.25 39.52 6.07
N PRO A 136 5.40 40.23 6.11
CA PRO A 136 5.44 41.68 5.97
C PRO A 136 5.01 42.16 4.57
N ASP A 137 5.32 41.39 3.53
CA ASP A 137 5.01 41.71 2.14
C ASP A 137 3.58 41.29 1.78
N PHE A 138 3.12 40.18 2.37
CA PHE A 138 1.81 39.60 2.10
C PHE A 138 1.04 39.28 3.39
N LYS A 139 0.47 40.30 4.03
CA LYS A 139 -0.21 40.21 5.35
C LYS A 139 -1.30 39.14 5.51
N GLN A 140 -1.79 38.56 4.42
CA GLN A 140 -2.72 37.43 4.42
C GLN A 140 -2.04 36.08 4.72
N TYR A 141 -0.72 36.03 4.76
CA TYR A 141 0.05 34.82 5.06
C TYR A 141 0.81 34.93 6.38
N PHE A 142 1.13 33.76 6.93
CA PHE A 142 1.97 33.58 8.11
C PHE A 142 3.24 32.82 7.73
N LEU A 143 4.37 33.33 8.21
CA LEU A 143 5.70 32.78 8.05
C LEU A 143 6.08 31.88 9.22
N PRO A 144 6.98 30.91 9.00
CA PRO A 144 7.51 30.07 10.07
C PRO A 144 8.24 30.91 11.12
N SER A 145 8.11 30.52 12.39
CA SER A 145 8.71 31.24 13.51
C SER A 145 10.24 31.08 13.58
N SER A 146 10.79 30.06 12.92
CA SER A 146 12.22 29.88 12.70
C SER A 146 12.48 29.25 11.33
N ASP A 147 13.67 29.46 10.78
CA ASP A 147 14.02 28.97 9.44
C ASP A 147 14.12 27.44 9.36
N LEU A 148 14.54 26.80 10.46
CA LEU A 148 14.76 25.35 10.53
C LEU A 148 14.08 24.76 11.76
N ALA A 149 13.45 23.61 11.57
CA ALA A 149 12.99 22.73 12.63
C ALA A 149 13.66 21.36 12.49
N VAL A 150 13.75 20.60 13.57
CA VAL A 150 14.31 19.25 13.55
C VAL A 150 13.33 18.29 14.20
N LEU A 151 13.07 17.17 13.54
CA LEU A 151 12.41 16.02 14.12
C LEU A 151 13.49 15.01 14.51
N GLY A 152 13.64 14.77 15.81
CA GLY A 152 14.55 13.74 16.31
C GLY A 152 13.80 12.43 16.48
N CYS A 153 14.30 11.37 15.86
CA CYS A 153 13.73 10.03 15.94
C CYS A 153 14.76 9.03 16.44
N THR A 154 14.32 8.13 17.31
CA THR A 154 15.10 6.96 17.76
C THR A 154 14.52 5.69 17.15
N GLU A 155 15.38 4.81 16.67
CA GLU A 155 15.01 3.54 16.04
C GLU A 155 15.65 2.38 16.81
N GLN A 156 14.80 1.46 17.28
CA GLN A 156 15.23 0.24 17.97
C GLN A 156 14.68 -1.00 17.28
N TYR A 157 15.46 -2.06 17.29
CA TYR A 157 15.21 -3.31 16.59
C TYR A 157 15.40 -4.49 17.54
N GLN A 158 14.54 -5.49 17.37
CA GLN A 158 14.63 -6.76 18.07
C GLN A 158 14.34 -7.90 17.09
N PHE A 159 15.27 -8.84 16.99
CA PHE A 159 15.12 -10.06 16.21
C PHE A 159 14.85 -11.23 17.15
N CYS A 160 13.94 -12.12 16.76
CA CYS A 160 13.49 -13.23 17.60
C CYS A 160 13.47 -14.52 16.80
N ASN A 161 13.97 -15.58 17.42
CA ASN A 161 13.84 -16.96 17.00
C ASN A 161 12.73 -17.63 17.81
N ILE A 162 11.53 -17.68 17.24
CA ILE A 162 10.32 -18.20 17.90
C ILE A 162 10.48 -19.68 18.27
N GLY A 163 11.26 -20.45 17.49
CA GLY A 163 11.45 -21.88 17.75
C GLY A 163 12.20 -22.20 19.05
N PHE A 164 13.00 -21.27 19.55
CA PHE A 164 13.77 -21.41 20.80
C PHE A 164 13.41 -20.38 21.86
N ASP A 165 12.39 -19.55 21.60
CA ASP A 165 11.97 -18.43 22.46
C ASP A 165 13.14 -17.49 22.85
N LYS A 166 14.05 -17.26 21.89
CA LYS A 166 15.20 -16.36 22.07
C LYS A 166 15.02 -15.11 21.25
N CYS A 167 15.31 -13.96 21.83
CA CYS A 167 15.32 -12.67 21.15
C CYS A 167 16.62 -11.93 21.49
N THR A 168 17.08 -11.09 20.56
CA THR A 168 18.07 -10.06 20.88
C THR A 168 17.46 -9.08 21.88
N SER A 169 18.30 -8.30 22.54
CA SER A 169 17.83 -7.09 23.23
C SER A 169 17.24 -6.10 22.23
N LEU A 170 16.39 -5.20 22.72
CA LEU A 170 15.84 -4.11 21.93
C LEU A 170 16.91 -3.01 21.87
N THR A 171 17.61 -2.91 20.74
CA THR A 171 18.80 -2.06 20.59
C THR A 171 18.85 -1.39 19.20
N GLY A 172 19.85 -0.55 18.95
CA GLY A 172 20.12 -0.02 17.60
C GLY A 172 20.45 -1.13 16.61
N LEU A 173 20.32 -0.85 15.32
CA LEU A 173 20.37 -1.86 14.28
C LEU A 173 21.66 -2.66 14.41
N TYR A 174 22.83 -2.01 14.24
CA TYR A 174 24.16 -2.65 14.21
C TYR A 174 24.47 -3.50 15.46
N ASP A 175 24.09 -3.05 16.64
CA ASP A 175 24.25 -3.81 17.88
C ASP A 175 23.38 -5.08 17.90
N ALA A 176 22.16 -5.03 17.36
CA ALA A 176 21.32 -6.20 17.21
C ALA A 176 21.98 -7.25 16.29
N ARG A 177 22.68 -6.80 15.22
CA ARG A 177 23.45 -7.74 14.38
C ARG A 177 24.61 -8.36 15.11
N HIS A 178 25.37 -7.58 15.87
CA HIS A 178 26.48 -8.10 16.64
C HIS A 178 26.00 -9.20 17.62
N GLN A 179 24.86 -9.00 18.29
CA GLN A 179 24.23 -10.03 19.14
C GLN A 179 23.88 -11.32 18.37
N VAL A 180 23.33 -11.20 17.15
CA VAL A 180 23.04 -12.37 16.31
C VAL A 180 24.32 -13.07 15.86
N ASP A 181 25.33 -12.31 15.44
CA ASP A 181 26.62 -12.83 14.99
C ASP A 181 27.38 -13.54 16.15
N GLN A 182 27.14 -13.14 17.40
CA GLN A 182 27.61 -13.80 18.62
C GLN A 182 26.85 -15.09 18.99
N GLY A 183 25.75 -15.38 18.31
CA GLY A 183 24.98 -16.63 18.49
C GLY A 183 23.82 -16.53 19.49
N ASP A 184 23.42 -15.33 19.92
CA ASP A 184 22.35 -15.13 20.91
C ASP A 184 21.02 -15.77 20.51
N LEU A 185 20.75 -15.85 19.20
CA LEU A 185 19.52 -16.44 18.65
C LEU A 185 19.61 -17.94 18.33
N SER A 186 20.81 -18.54 18.43
CA SER A 186 21.05 -19.97 18.11
C SER A 186 20.43 -20.39 16.76
N LEU A 187 20.69 -19.61 15.70
CA LEU A 187 20.08 -19.81 14.40
C LEU A 187 20.63 -21.05 13.69
N THR A 188 19.76 -21.83 13.05
CA THR A 188 20.18 -22.83 12.06
C THR A 188 20.71 -22.16 10.78
N PRO A 189 21.48 -22.84 9.91
CA PRO A 189 22.00 -22.26 8.67
C PRO A 189 20.95 -21.65 7.73
N ARG A 190 19.72 -22.19 7.74
CA ARG A 190 18.59 -21.64 6.98
C ARG A 190 17.98 -20.40 7.65
N GLN A 191 17.88 -20.42 8.98
CA GLN A 191 17.40 -19.26 9.73
C GLN A 191 18.39 -18.08 9.66
N ASP A 192 19.69 -18.36 9.67
CA ASP A 192 20.75 -17.37 9.45
C ASP A 192 20.62 -16.69 8.08
N ALA A 193 20.42 -17.48 7.02
CA ALA A 193 20.20 -16.93 5.69
C ALA A 193 18.93 -16.06 5.62
N ALA A 194 17.82 -16.48 6.26
CA ALA A 194 16.61 -15.67 6.34
C ALA A 194 16.84 -14.37 7.13
N TYR A 195 17.59 -14.46 8.23
CA TYR A 195 18.00 -13.31 9.02
C TYR A 195 18.85 -12.32 8.19
N LYS A 196 19.81 -12.78 7.40
CA LYS A 196 20.63 -11.91 6.53
C LYS A 196 19.78 -11.10 5.55
N VAL A 197 18.76 -11.71 4.95
CA VAL A 197 17.79 -11.02 4.08
C VAL A 197 16.99 -9.99 4.87
N MET A 198 16.42 -10.41 6.01
CA MET A 198 15.65 -9.51 6.90
C MET A 198 16.51 -8.36 7.41
N TRP A 199 17.76 -8.59 7.72
CA TRP A 199 18.70 -7.60 8.20
C TRP A 199 18.98 -6.53 7.14
N LYS A 200 19.23 -6.94 5.89
CA LYS A 200 19.40 -6.00 4.77
C LYS A 200 18.12 -5.21 4.50
N ALA A 201 16.96 -5.86 4.56
CA ALA A 201 15.68 -5.16 4.49
C ALA A 201 15.50 -4.18 5.66
N ALA A 202 15.93 -4.55 6.87
CA ALA A 202 15.88 -3.68 8.04
C ALA A 202 16.80 -2.46 7.91
N TRP A 203 17.98 -2.64 7.34
CA TRP A 203 18.91 -1.55 7.06
C TRP A 203 18.37 -0.54 6.03
N THR A 204 17.71 -1.02 4.98
CA THR A 204 17.11 -0.16 3.94
C THR A 204 15.87 0.61 4.43
N MET A 205 15.22 0.18 5.50
CA MET A 205 14.09 0.91 6.11
C MET A 205 14.49 1.94 7.17
N ALA A 206 15.79 2.13 7.44
CA ALA A 206 16.25 3.20 8.34
C ALA A 206 15.79 4.57 7.79
N LEU A 207 15.35 5.47 8.68
CA LEU A 207 14.65 6.70 8.27
C LEU A 207 15.49 7.63 7.36
N GLN A 208 16.83 7.62 7.46
CA GLN A 208 17.71 8.37 6.56
C GLN A 208 17.52 8.03 5.07
N TRP A 209 17.16 6.78 4.75
CA TRP A 209 17.02 6.34 3.37
C TRP A 209 15.70 6.86 2.79
N SER A 210 14.67 6.97 3.61
CA SER A 210 13.40 7.59 3.21
C SER A 210 13.61 9.05 2.79
N THR A 211 14.38 9.84 3.55
CA THR A 211 14.70 11.22 3.16
C THR A 211 15.61 11.29 1.93
N THR A 212 16.54 10.36 1.78
CA THR A 212 17.45 10.34 0.61
C THR A 212 16.72 9.99 -0.69
N VAL A 213 15.76 9.06 -0.64
CA VAL A 213 15.04 8.58 -1.82
C VAL A 213 13.86 9.47 -2.18
N TYR A 214 13.04 9.86 -1.20
CA TYR A 214 11.82 10.65 -1.45
C TYR A 214 12.05 12.16 -1.38
N GLY A 215 13.11 12.62 -0.71
CA GLY A 215 13.38 14.04 -0.48
C GLY A 215 12.15 14.76 0.07
N ASN A 216 11.81 15.88 -0.55
CA ASN A 216 10.70 16.75 -0.13
C ASN A 216 9.30 16.12 -0.36
N ASN A 217 9.20 14.97 -1.03
CA ASN A 217 7.93 14.23 -1.19
C ASN A 217 7.58 13.37 0.03
N LEU A 218 8.44 13.33 1.04
CA LEU A 218 8.25 12.50 2.23
C LEU A 218 7.17 13.02 3.18
N LEU A 219 6.90 14.34 3.17
CA LEU A 219 6.00 15.01 4.12
C LEU A 219 4.55 15.00 3.64
N LEU A 220 3.62 14.65 4.52
CA LEU A 220 2.19 14.82 4.31
C LEU A 220 1.78 16.29 4.24
N ALA A 221 2.53 17.18 4.90
CA ALA A 221 2.30 18.63 4.88
C ALA A 221 2.40 19.23 3.46
N ARG A 222 2.99 18.49 2.51
CA ARG A 222 3.04 18.89 1.09
C ARG A 222 1.66 18.86 0.43
N ASP A 223 0.76 17.97 0.87
CA ASP A 223 -0.60 17.85 0.30
C ASP A 223 -1.47 19.08 0.58
N TRP A 224 -1.05 19.92 1.53
CA TRP A 224 -1.71 21.18 1.89
C TRP A 224 -1.23 22.38 1.07
N GLN A 225 -0.20 22.19 0.22
CA GLN A 225 0.28 23.21 -0.69
C GLN A 225 -0.72 23.43 -1.83
N PHE A 226 -0.95 24.69 -2.22
CA PHE A 226 -1.94 24.99 -3.27
C PHE A 226 -1.52 24.52 -4.67
N ARG A 227 -0.21 24.43 -4.93
CA ARG A 227 0.36 23.97 -6.19
C ARG A 227 1.68 23.25 -5.94
N THR A 228 2.00 22.26 -6.77
CA THR A 228 3.30 21.59 -6.76
C THR A 228 4.44 22.60 -6.90
N GLY A 229 5.40 22.58 -5.98
CA GLY A 229 6.54 23.50 -5.97
C GLY A 229 6.20 24.93 -5.52
N SER A 230 4.99 25.18 -5.01
CA SER A 230 4.65 26.45 -4.39
C SER A 230 5.11 26.51 -2.94
N SER A 231 5.56 27.68 -2.51
CA SER A 231 5.79 27.98 -1.10
C SER A 231 4.50 28.36 -0.34
N THR A 232 3.33 28.34 -0.96
CA THR A 232 2.06 28.71 -0.29
C THR A 232 1.22 27.47 0.06
N SER A 233 0.67 27.46 1.27
CA SER A 233 -0.06 26.33 1.85
C SER A 233 -1.29 26.80 2.64
N SER A 234 -2.29 25.93 2.75
CA SER A 234 -3.34 26.04 3.76
C SER A 234 -2.74 25.81 5.17
N PRO A 235 -3.29 26.39 6.25
CA PRO A 235 -2.83 26.12 7.61
C PRO A 235 -2.90 24.62 7.93
N LEU A 236 -1.87 24.13 8.62
CA LEU A 236 -1.75 22.74 9.02
C LEU A 236 -2.43 22.48 10.38
N PRO A 237 -2.93 21.27 10.63
CA PRO A 237 -3.40 20.86 11.95
C PRO A 237 -2.31 20.97 13.03
N ALA A 238 -2.70 21.25 14.28
CA ALA A 238 -1.75 21.40 15.40
C ALA A 238 -0.99 20.12 15.78
N TYR A 239 -1.42 18.96 15.27
CA TYR A 239 -0.83 17.65 15.48
C TYR A 239 -0.20 17.07 14.20
N GLN A 240 0.09 17.90 13.19
CA GLN A 240 0.69 17.48 11.94
C GLN A 240 1.99 16.71 12.15
N TRP A 241 2.85 17.11 13.08
CA TRP A 241 4.10 16.41 13.39
C TRP A 241 3.89 14.94 13.81
N GLN A 242 2.75 14.63 14.44
CA GLN A 242 2.40 13.26 14.84
C GLN A 242 2.00 12.45 13.61
N LEU A 243 1.20 13.04 12.71
CA LEU A 243 0.86 12.44 11.42
C LEU A 243 2.12 12.15 10.59
N GLU A 244 3.06 13.10 10.54
CA GLU A 244 4.35 12.89 9.87
C GLU A 244 5.13 11.75 10.52
N SER A 245 5.21 11.70 11.85
CA SER A 245 5.92 10.64 12.57
C SER A 245 5.32 9.26 12.31
N TRP A 246 3.99 9.15 12.27
CA TRP A 246 3.30 7.91 11.92
C TRP A 246 3.52 7.53 10.46
N ASN A 247 3.48 8.50 9.54
CA ASN A 247 3.75 8.27 8.13
C ASN A 247 5.16 7.74 7.90
N LEU A 248 6.17 8.37 8.54
CA LEU A 248 7.56 7.93 8.50
C LEU A 248 7.72 6.49 8.98
N HIS A 249 7.08 6.13 10.09
CA HIS A 249 7.10 4.76 10.60
C HIS A 249 6.40 3.78 9.64
N ASN A 250 5.20 4.11 9.16
CA ASN A 250 4.44 3.26 8.23
C ASN A 250 5.18 3.05 6.90
N LEU A 251 5.75 4.12 6.34
CA LEU A 251 6.57 4.05 5.13
C LEU A 251 7.76 3.13 5.35
N SER A 252 8.42 3.23 6.49
CA SER A 252 9.56 2.39 6.82
C SER A 252 9.19 0.89 6.88
N LEU A 253 8.03 0.55 7.46
CA LEU A 253 7.53 -0.82 7.47
C LEU A 253 7.11 -1.30 6.07
N ALA A 254 6.55 -0.42 5.24
CA ALA A 254 6.24 -0.73 3.84
C ALA A 254 7.51 -1.01 3.03
N VAL A 255 8.57 -0.22 3.24
CA VAL A 255 9.90 -0.48 2.64
C VAL A 255 10.43 -1.84 3.07
N PHE A 256 10.31 -2.19 4.35
CA PHE A 256 10.73 -3.51 4.84
C PHE A 256 10.00 -4.65 4.12
N GLN A 257 8.67 -4.58 4.05
CA GLN A 257 7.84 -5.58 3.38
C GLN A 257 8.20 -5.72 1.90
N ARG A 258 8.43 -4.60 1.23
CA ARG A 258 8.82 -4.57 -0.18
C ARG A 258 10.22 -5.15 -0.40
N ARG A 259 11.21 -4.77 0.42
CA ARG A 259 12.62 -5.17 0.27
C ARG A 259 12.85 -6.64 0.53
N VAL A 260 12.10 -7.24 1.46
CA VAL A 260 12.12 -8.70 1.62
C VAL A 260 11.63 -9.40 0.35
N ASN A 261 10.60 -8.88 -0.32
CA ASN A 261 10.07 -9.47 -1.55
C ASN A 261 10.99 -9.28 -2.77
N GLU A 262 11.58 -8.08 -2.93
CA GLU A 262 12.53 -7.79 -4.01
C GLU A 262 13.81 -8.63 -3.95
N PHE A 263 14.15 -9.18 -2.78
CA PHE A 263 15.32 -10.05 -2.66
C PHE A 263 15.26 -11.29 -3.56
N ALA A 264 14.09 -11.93 -3.67
CA ALA A 264 13.92 -13.11 -4.52
C ALA A 264 13.67 -12.78 -5.99
N ALA A 265 13.09 -11.61 -6.27
CA ALA A 265 12.76 -11.16 -7.61
C ALA A 265 13.15 -9.67 -7.75
N PRO A 266 14.44 -9.37 -7.97
CA PRO A 266 14.88 -8.00 -8.16
C PRO A 266 14.31 -7.42 -9.46
N GLU A 267 14.00 -6.13 -9.45
CA GLU A 267 13.54 -5.43 -10.65
C GLU A 267 14.67 -5.33 -11.68
N ASP A 268 14.36 -5.61 -12.94
CA ASP A 268 15.29 -5.41 -14.05
C ASP A 268 15.02 -4.07 -14.73
N PHE A 269 15.84 -3.08 -14.41
CA PHE A 269 15.87 -1.79 -15.09
C PHE A 269 17.28 -1.44 -15.55
N GLU A 270 17.39 -0.60 -16.58
CA GLU A 270 18.68 -0.04 -17.00
C GLU A 270 19.08 1.12 -16.09
N ILE A 271 20.22 1.00 -15.42
CA ILE A 271 20.79 2.10 -14.61
C ILE A 271 21.31 3.20 -15.55
N ARG A 272 21.95 2.76 -16.64
CA ARG A 272 22.47 3.58 -17.75
C ARG A 272 22.35 2.75 -19.03
N PRO A 273 22.35 3.38 -20.22
CA PRO A 273 22.24 2.65 -21.47
C PRO A 273 23.27 1.50 -21.56
N GLY A 274 22.78 0.26 -21.71
CA GLY A 274 23.62 -0.95 -21.79
C GLY A 274 24.07 -1.55 -20.45
N LEU A 275 23.60 -1.00 -19.32
CA LEU A 275 23.95 -1.46 -17.98
C LEU A 275 22.69 -1.81 -17.17
N PRO A 276 22.19 -3.06 -17.30
CA PRO A 276 21.06 -3.52 -16.52
C PRO A 276 21.44 -3.69 -15.05
N SER A 277 20.51 -3.36 -14.18
CA SER A 277 20.59 -3.48 -12.72
C SER A 277 20.95 -4.89 -12.26
N LEU A 278 20.47 -5.94 -12.94
CA LEU A 278 20.79 -7.33 -12.62
C LEU A 278 22.29 -7.66 -12.70
N LYS A 279 23.08 -6.94 -13.51
CA LYS A 279 24.55 -7.10 -13.56
C LYS A 279 25.27 -6.50 -12.35
N MET A 280 24.59 -5.66 -11.57
CA MET A 280 25.12 -5.06 -10.34
C MET A 280 24.78 -5.88 -9.10
N ILE A 281 24.02 -6.97 -9.26
CA ILE A 281 23.64 -7.83 -8.15
C ILE A 281 24.74 -8.87 -7.95
N GLU A 282 25.30 -8.89 -6.74
CA GLU A 282 26.17 -9.97 -6.30
C GLU A 282 25.31 -11.19 -5.96
N ILE A 283 25.43 -12.25 -6.76
CA ILE A 283 24.69 -13.49 -6.55
C ILE A 283 25.30 -14.21 -5.32
N PRO A 284 24.52 -14.50 -4.27
CA PRO A 284 25.04 -15.23 -3.11
C PRO A 284 25.46 -16.65 -3.48
N ASN A 285 26.59 -17.14 -2.95
CA ASN A 285 27.03 -18.53 -3.10
C ASN A 285 26.67 -19.43 -1.89
N ASP A 286 25.98 -18.89 -0.89
CA ASP A 286 25.72 -19.54 0.40
C ASP A 286 24.29 -20.13 0.50
N SER A 287 23.89 -20.59 1.69
CA SER A 287 22.52 -21.05 2.02
C SER A 287 21.41 -20.02 1.67
N THR A 288 21.77 -18.75 1.50
CA THR A 288 20.86 -17.70 1.02
C THR A 288 20.33 -17.97 -0.38
N LEU A 289 21.09 -18.65 -1.25
CA LEU A 289 20.63 -19.02 -2.59
C LEU A 289 19.47 -20.02 -2.54
N GLU A 290 19.45 -20.92 -1.55
CA GLU A 290 18.35 -21.86 -1.34
C GLU A 290 17.04 -21.09 -1.03
N ILE A 291 17.13 -20.00 -0.27
CA ILE A 291 15.98 -19.18 0.13
C ILE A 291 15.33 -18.49 -1.06
N CYS A 292 16.11 -18.02 -2.05
CA CYS A 292 15.56 -17.38 -3.25
C CYS A 292 14.57 -18.30 -3.98
N SER A 293 14.87 -19.60 -4.05
CA SER A 293 13.98 -20.58 -4.70
C SER A 293 12.72 -20.93 -3.89
N GLN A 294 12.74 -20.64 -2.58
CA GLN A 294 11.67 -21.00 -1.64
C GLN A 294 10.71 -19.84 -1.38
N GLN A 295 11.11 -18.61 -1.67
CA GLN A 295 10.29 -17.42 -1.46
C GLN A 295 9.17 -17.37 -2.50
N LYS A 296 7.92 -17.41 -2.01
CA LYS A 296 6.72 -17.26 -2.84
C LYS A 296 6.13 -15.89 -2.62
N VAL A 297 6.03 -15.10 -3.68
CA VAL A 297 5.41 -13.77 -3.66
C VAL A 297 4.10 -13.84 -4.44
N ARG A 298 3.07 -13.14 -3.96
CA ARG A 298 1.82 -12.99 -4.69
C ARG A 298 2.05 -12.03 -5.86
N SER A 299 1.94 -12.53 -7.09
CA SER A 299 1.98 -11.72 -8.30
C SER A 299 0.58 -11.58 -8.88
N ASN A 300 0.26 -10.40 -9.40
CA ASN A 300 -0.98 -10.18 -10.17
C ASN A 300 -0.84 -10.61 -11.63
N GLU A 301 0.39 -10.73 -12.13
CA GLU A 301 0.69 -11.13 -13.52
C GLU A 301 0.73 -12.65 -13.69
N HIS A 302 1.02 -13.38 -12.61
CA HIS A 302 1.18 -14.83 -12.63
C HIS A 302 0.16 -15.48 -11.69
N HIS A 303 -0.80 -16.20 -12.26
CA HIS A 303 -1.76 -17.00 -11.49
C HIS A 303 -1.22 -18.42 -11.27
N ALA A 304 -1.00 -18.80 -10.01
CA ALA A 304 -0.71 -20.18 -9.66
C ALA A 304 -2.00 -21.02 -9.65
N VAL A 305 -2.43 -21.50 -10.81
CA VAL A 305 -3.55 -22.43 -10.91
C VAL A 305 -3.02 -23.86 -10.81
N SER A 306 -3.64 -24.69 -9.96
CA SER A 306 -3.32 -26.12 -9.89
C SER A 306 -3.72 -26.79 -11.21
N VAL A 307 -2.72 -27.03 -12.08
CA VAL A 307 -2.92 -27.75 -13.35
C VAL A 307 -3.54 -29.12 -13.08
N LEU A 308 -3.10 -29.80 -12.02
CA LEU A 308 -3.69 -31.06 -11.58
C LEU A 308 -5.19 -30.90 -11.24
N GLY A 309 -5.54 -29.86 -10.49
CA GLY A 309 -6.94 -29.56 -10.15
C GLY A 309 -7.79 -29.28 -11.40
N MET A 310 -7.27 -28.49 -12.34
CA MET A 310 -7.93 -28.25 -13.63
C MET A 310 -8.12 -29.52 -14.43
N VAL A 311 -7.09 -30.37 -14.52
CA VAL A 311 -7.16 -31.65 -15.25
C VAL A 311 -8.19 -32.58 -14.62
N ILE A 312 -8.23 -32.69 -13.29
CA ILE A 312 -9.22 -33.52 -12.59
C ILE A 312 -10.64 -33.04 -12.91
N ILE A 313 -10.91 -31.73 -12.78
CA ILE A 313 -12.23 -31.18 -13.05
C ILE A 313 -12.62 -31.40 -14.51
N LEU A 314 -11.72 -31.15 -15.46
CA LEU A 314 -11.98 -31.34 -16.89
C LEU A 314 -12.21 -32.82 -17.23
N VAL A 315 -11.37 -33.72 -16.75
CA VAL A 315 -11.47 -35.15 -17.06
C VAL A 315 -12.69 -35.76 -16.39
N VAL A 316 -12.86 -35.57 -15.09
CA VAL A 316 -14.01 -36.12 -14.35
C VAL A 316 -15.31 -35.50 -14.85
N GLY A 317 -15.35 -34.18 -15.04
CA GLY A 317 -16.50 -33.49 -15.61
C GLY A 317 -16.85 -33.99 -17.01
N SER A 318 -15.86 -34.17 -17.89
CA SER A 318 -16.08 -34.73 -19.22
C SER A 318 -16.60 -36.16 -19.15
N ILE A 319 -16.03 -37.01 -18.29
CA ILE A 319 -16.48 -38.40 -18.10
C ILE A 319 -17.94 -38.42 -17.64
N LEU A 320 -18.34 -37.57 -16.69
CA LEU A 320 -19.72 -37.49 -16.22
C LEU A 320 -20.67 -37.06 -17.34
N ILE A 321 -20.30 -36.07 -18.15
CA ILE A 321 -21.09 -35.64 -19.32
C ILE A 321 -21.19 -36.76 -20.36
N PHE A 322 -20.09 -37.46 -20.64
CA PHE A 322 -20.09 -38.60 -21.57
C PHE A 322 -20.90 -39.78 -21.05
N LEU A 323 -20.87 -40.04 -19.74
CA LEU A 323 -21.69 -41.07 -19.11
C LEU A 323 -23.17 -40.73 -19.21
N ASP A 324 -23.55 -39.49 -18.92
CA ASP A 324 -24.93 -39.01 -19.06
C ASP A 324 -25.43 -39.20 -20.50
N TRP A 325 -24.63 -38.76 -21.47
CA TRP A 325 -24.98 -38.89 -22.89
C TRP A 325 -24.97 -40.33 -23.41
N ALA A 326 -24.16 -41.22 -22.85
CA ALA A 326 -24.08 -42.62 -23.29
C ALA A 326 -25.11 -43.52 -22.60
N ILE A 327 -25.46 -43.25 -21.34
CA ILE A 327 -26.45 -44.03 -20.59
C ILE A 327 -27.81 -43.95 -21.27
N GLU A 328 -28.25 -42.76 -21.66
CA GLU A 328 -29.57 -42.54 -22.27
C GLU A 328 -29.81 -43.40 -23.53
N PRO A 329 -29.01 -43.31 -24.61
CA PRO A 329 -29.23 -44.10 -25.81
C PRO A 329 -28.97 -45.59 -25.58
N PHE A 330 -28.04 -45.97 -24.69
CA PHE A 330 -27.65 -47.37 -24.50
C PHE A 330 -28.65 -48.15 -23.64
N TRP A 331 -29.20 -47.55 -22.58
CA TRP A 331 -30.27 -48.14 -21.79
C TRP A 331 -31.56 -48.29 -22.60
N PHE A 332 -31.94 -47.24 -23.35
CA PHE A 332 -33.19 -47.26 -24.15
C PHE A 332 -33.10 -48.08 -25.45
N ARG A 333 -31.90 -48.32 -26.02
CA ARG A 333 -31.78 -49.22 -27.20
C ARG A 333 -31.60 -50.68 -26.84
N ARG A 334 -30.92 -51.01 -25.74
CA ARG A 334 -30.42 -52.38 -25.53
C ARG A 334 -31.21 -53.21 -24.51
N LEU A 335 -31.95 -52.58 -23.59
CA LEU A 335 -32.59 -53.26 -22.46
C LEU A 335 -34.11 -53.12 -22.39
N THR A 336 -34.72 -52.22 -23.16
CA THR A 336 -36.16 -51.99 -23.10
C THR A 336 -36.92 -52.84 -24.12
N THR A 337 -37.47 -53.95 -23.64
CA THR A 337 -38.66 -54.62 -24.20
C THR A 337 -39.82 -53.62 -24.29
N HIS A 338 -40.89 -53.94 -25.03
CA HIS A 338 -42.08 -53.09 -25.29
C HIS A 338 -42.60 -52.24 -24.10
N HIS A 339 -42.40 -52.67 -22.85
CA HIS A 339 -42.75 -51.94 -21.62
C HIS A 339 -41.87 -50.70 -21.32
N GLY A 340 -40.61 -50.67 -21.75
CA GLY A 340 -39.70 -49.54 -21.50
C GLY A 340 -39.95 -48.34 -22.40
N LEU A 341 -40.49 -48.56 -23.60
CA LEU A 341 -40.93 -47.48 -24.50
C LEU A 341 -42.14 -46.72 -23.92
N ALA A 342 -43.09 -47.42 -23.29
CA ALA A 342 -44.22 -46.80 -22.62
C ALA A 342 -43.77 -45.91 -21.45
N LYS A 343 -42.83 -46.39 -20.62
CA LYS A 343 -42.23 -45.61 -19.53
C LYS A 343 -41.43 -44.40 -20.04
N LYS A 344 -40.76 -44.51 -21.19
CA LYS A 344 -40.06 -43.38 -21.82
C LYS A 344 -41.06 -42.30 -22.26
N ILE A 345 -42.15 -42.69 -22.90
CA ILE A 345 -43.21 -41.75 -23.32
C ILE A 345 -43.82 -41.08 -22.08
N ASP A 346 -44.05 -41.83 -21.01
CA ASP A 346 -44.54 -41.30 -19.74
C ASP A 346 -43.56 -40.31 -19.10
N TRP A 347 -42.26 -40.63 -19.07
CA TRP A 347 -41.19 -39.73 -18.62
C TRP A 347 -41.13 -38.43 -19.44
N ILE A 348 -41.21 -38.53 -20.76
CA ILE A 348 -41.23 -37.37 -21.65
C ILE A 348 -42.47 -36.52 -21.37
N ASN A 349 -43.65 -37.13 -21.24
CA ASN A 349 -44.91 -36.44 -20.99
C ASN A 349 -44.99 -35.81 -19.59
N THR A 350 -44.27 -36.35 -18.62
CA THR A 350 -44.16 -35.81 -17.25
C THR A 350 -43.03 -34.79 -17.09
N GLY A 351 -42.23 -34.55 -18.13
CA GLY A 351 -41.19 -33.52 -18.14
C GLY A 351 -41.78 -32.13 -17.87
N MET A 352 -41.06 -31.29 -17.11
CA MET A 352 -41.54 -29.96 -16.68
C MET A 352 -42.01 -29.09 -17.86
N LEU A 353 -41.32 -29.14 -18.99
CA LEU A 353 -41.69 -28.38 -20.19
C LEU A 353 -42.99 -28.90 -20.84
N GLN A 354 -43.23 -30.22 -20.81
CA GLN A 354 -44.48 -30.80 -21.32
C GLN A 354 -45.64 -30.53 -20.38
N LEU A 355 -45.44 -30.57 -19.06
CA LEU A 355 -46.46 -30.14 -18.09
C LEU A 355 -46.81 -28.66 -18.29
N HIS A 356 -45.80 -27.80 -18.49
CA HIS A 356 -46.05 -26.39 -18.76
C HIS A 356 -46.80 -26.19 -20.08
N ARG A 357 -46.43 -26.91 -21.15
CA ARG A 357 -47.21 -26.94 -22.39
C ARG A 357 -48.67 -27.34 -22.13
N GLN A 358 -48.93 -28.42 -21.41
CA GLN A 358 -50.30 -28.86 -21.13
C GLN A 358 -51.10 -27.78 -20.40
N THR A 359 -50.51 -27.09 -19.42
CA THR A 359 -51.17 -25.96 -18.76
C THR A 359 -51.46 -24.80 -19.71
N LEU A 360 -50.56 -24.52 -20.65
CA LEU A 360 -50.76 -23.47 -21.66
C LEU A 360 -51.82 -23.89 -22.70
N GLU A 361 -51.87 -25.17 -23.09
CA GLU A 361 -52.92 -25.72 -23.95
C GLU A 361 -54.30 -25.59 -23.28
N THR A 362 -54.42 -25.82 -21.96
CA THR A 362 -55.70 -25.57 -21.24
C THR A 362 -56.12 -24.10 -21.27
N ARG A 363 -55.19 -23.18 -21.48
CA ARG A 363 -55.46 -21.75 -21.68
C ARG A 363 -55.72 -21.37 -23.14
N GLY A 364 -55.86 -22.35 -24.03
CA GLY A 364 -56.11 -22.13 -25.46
C GLY A 364 -54.87 -21.71 -26.25
N ILE A 365 -53.68 -21.84 -25.66
CA ILE A 365 -52.41 -21.50 -26.32
C ILE A 365 -51.95 -22.70 -27.14
N GLY A 366 -51.92 -22.55 -28.46
CA GLY A 366 -51.51 -23.55 -29.46
C GLY A 366 -51.72 -22.98 -30.87
N PRO A 367 -51.33 -23.69 -31.95
CA PRO A 367 -50.90 -25.09 -32.01
C PRO A 367 -49.40 -25.31 -31.77
N TRP A 368 -49.04 -26.43 -31.14
CA TRP A 368 -47.66 -26.83 -30.83
C TRP A 368 -47.07 -27.75 -31.90
N ASN A 369 -45.78 -27.62 -32.18
CA ASN A 369 -45.03 -28.50 -33.07
C ASN A 369 -44.51 -29.71 -32.27
N VAL A 370 -45.00 -30.90 -32.60
CA VAL A 370 -44.78 -32.14 -31.83
C VAL A 370 -43.63 -32.98 -32.41
N LYS A 371 -42.81 -32.43 -33.32
CA LYS A 371 -41.69 -33.18 -33.92
C LYS A 371 -40.58 -33.51 -32.92
N ASP A 372 -40.31 -32.65 -31.95
CA ASP A 372 -39.34 -32.88 -30.89
C ASP A 372 -40.09 -33.14 -29.57
N SER A 373 -40.19 -34.41 -29.17
CA SER A 373 -41.07 -34.84 -28.08
C SER A 373 -40.66 -34.31 -26.70
N GLU A 374 -39.42 -33.85 -26.51
CA GLU A 374 -38.90 -33.38 -25.22
C GLU A 374 -39.00 -31.86 -25.03
N PHE A 375 -38.97 -31.09 -26.12
CA PHE A 375 -38.99 -29.63 -26.09
C PHE A 375 -40.19 -29.10 -26.89
N PRO A 376 -41.32 -28.78 -26.24
CA PRO A 376 -42.49 -28.30 -26.94
C PRO A 376 -42.27 -26.87 -27.44
N VAL A 377 -42.32 -26.70 -28.76
CA VAL A 377 -42.20 -25.39 -29.42
C VAL A 377 -43.52 -25.05 -30.10
N LEU A 378 -43.93 -23.79 -30.10
CA LEU A 378 -45.10 -23.34 -30.85
C LEU A 378 -44.87 -23.52 -32.35
N SER A 379 -45.92 -23.92 -33.07
CA SER A 379 -45.85 -24.08 -34.53
C SER A 379 -45.60 -22.74 -35.23
N LYS A 380 -45.98 -21.62 -34.61
CA LYS A 380 -45.70 -20.26 -35.09
C LYS A 380 -44.58 -19.65 -34.25
N ARG A 381 -43.55 -19.11 -34.93
CA ARG A 381 -42.50 -18.35 -34.25
C ARG A 381 -43.04 -16.96 -33.84
N PHE A 382 -42.59 -16.47 -32.69
CA PHE A 382 -42.83 -15.11 -32.17
C PHE A 382 -44.23 -14.79 -31.64
N GLU A 383 -45.06 -15.80 -31.36
CA GLU A 383 -46.34 -15.60 -30.71
C GLU A 383 -46.12 -15.31 -29.21
N LYS A 384 -46.55 -14.13 -28.74
CA LYS A 384 -46.43 -13.70 -27.34
C LYS A 384 -47.82 -13.73 -26.68
N PHE A 385 -47.92 -14.33 -25.50
CA PHE A 385 -49.17 -14.41 -24.74
C PHE A 385 -49.19 -13.39 -23.60
N SER A 386 -50.35 -12.79 -23.35
CA SER A 386 -50.53 -11.80 -22.29
C SER A 386 -50.78 -12.47 -20.92
N PRO A 387 -50.29 -11.91 -19.80
CA PRO A 387 -50.56 -12.43 -18.45
C PRO A 387 -52.06 -12.35 -18.08
N VAL A 388 -52.48 -13.21 -17.15
CA VAL A 388 -53.89 -13.48 -16.80
C VAL A 388 -54.66 -12.30 -16.16
N ASP A 389 -54.02 -11.15 -15.90
CA ASP A 389 -54.68 -9.98 -15.30
C ASP A 389 -54.70 -8.72 -16.18
N ALA A 390 -54.50 -8.85 -17.49
CA ALA A 390 -54.74 -7.73 -18.40
C ALA A 390 -56.26 -7.55 -18.64
N ARG A 391 -56.94 -6.86 -17.71
CA ARG A 391 -58.31 -6.35 -17.94
C ARG A 391 -58.33 -5.52 -19.23
N SER A 392 -59.25 -5.85 -20.12
CA SER A 392 -59.53 -5.12 -21.36
C SER A 392 -59.97 -3.70 -21.04
N ASP A 393 -59.08 -2.74 -21.28
CA ASP A 393 -59.26 -1.32 -20.98
C ASP A 393 -60.14 -0.62 -22.04
N SER A 394 -61.28 -1.23 -22.37
CA SER A 394 -62.11 -0.84 -23.51
C SER A 394 -63.50 -0.33 -23.16
N ASP A 395 -63.82 -0.02 -21.89
CA ASP A 395 -65.14 0.52 -21.50
C ASP A 395 -65.07 1.57 -20.37
N ILE A 396 -64.45 2.74 -20.62
CA ILE A 396 -64.73 3.97 -19.84
C ILE A 396 -64.78 5.18 -20.79
N PRO A 397 -65.96 5.86 -20.96
CA PRO A 397 -66.07 7.06 -21.78
C PRO A 397 -65.55 8.32 -21.08
N LEU A 398 -64.90 9.19 -21.86
CA LEU A 398 -64.34 10.49 -21.48
C LEU A 398 -65.35 11.48 -20.86
N ARG A 399 -65.03 12.03 -19.68
CA ARG A 399 -65.33 13.44 -19.33
C ARG A 399 -64.42 13.98 -18.22
N ASN A 400 -63.88 15.17 -18.49
CA ASN A 400 -62.85 15.91 -17.75
C ASN A 400 -63.16 16.13 -16.25
N VAL A 401 -62.22 15.75 -15.37
CA VAL A 401 -61.88 16.49 -14.14
C VAL A 401 -60.37 16.33 -13.91
N ALA A 402 -59.76 17.44 -13.48
CA ALA A 402 -58.33 17.71 -13.39
C ALA A 402 -57.61 16.96 -12.27
N ASP A 403 -56.32 16.74 -12.55
CA ASP A 403 -55.15 16.81 -11.66
C ASP A 403 -55.28 16.20 -10.25
N GLU A 404 -54.80 14.96 -10.10
CA GLU A 404 -54.01 14.55 -8.94
C GLU A 404 -53.33 13.19 -9.22
N GLY A 405 -51.99 13.20 -9.26
CA GLY A 405 -51.13 12.07 -8.94
C GLY A 405 -51.06 10.88 -9.91
N GLN A 406 -50.03 10.84 -10.77
CA GLN A 406 -49.60 9.59 -11.39
C GLN A 406 -48.10 9.35 -11.20
N GLY A 407 -47.81 8.41 -10.30
CA GLY A 407 -46.54 7.69 -10.22
C GLY A 407 -46.32 6.89 -11.50
N GLN A 408 -45.11 7.05 -12.03
CA GLN A 408 -44.68 6.59 -13.33
C GLN A 408 -43.75 5.38 -13.12
N TYR A 409 -44.23 4.16 -13.34
CA TYR A 409 -43.36 3.00 -13.58
C TYR A 409 -43.56 2.52 -15.01
N ALA A 410 -42.85 3.18 -15.92
CA ALA A 410 -42.67 2.72 -17.28
C ALA A 410 -41.38 1.87 -17.36
N TYR A 411 -41.53 0.61 -17.79
CA TYR A 411 -40.44 -0.30 -18.09
C TYR A 411 -39.74 0.17 -19.38
N ARG A 412 -38.55 0.76 -19.26
CA ARG A 412 -37.72 1.18 -20.38
C ARG A 412 -36.59 0.17 -20.58
N SER A 413 -36.59 -0.50 -21.73
CA SER A 413 -35.44 -1.27 -22.21
C SER A 413 -34.34 -0.30 -22.62
N GLU A 414 -33.20 -0.32 -21.93
CA GLU A 414 -32.02 0.45 -22.35
C GLU A 414 -31.00 -0.45 -23.06
N LEU A 415 -30.62 0.02 -24.25
CA LEU A 415 -29.49 -0.47 -25.01
C LEU A 415 -28.19 -0.20 -24.25
N TYR A 416 -27.30 -1.19 -24.32
CA TYR A 416 -25.92 -1.12 -23.86
C TYR A 416 -25.18 0.06 -24.52
N ASN A 417 -24.70 1.02 -23.73
CA ASN A 417 -23.83 2.10 -24.18
C ASN A 417 -22.62 2.19 -23.23
N GLY A 418 -21.46 2.47 -23.83
CA GLY A 418 -20.12 2.25 -23.27
C GLY A 418 -19.84 2.84 -21.88
N GLY A 419 -18.94 2.16 -21.16
CA GLY A 419 -18.55 2.46 -19.80
C GLY A 419 -17.89 3.84 -19.64
N THR A 420 -18.29 4.53 -18.57
CA THR A 420 -17.61 5.69 -18.01
C THR A 420 -17.15 5.35 -16.60
N TYR A 421 -15.92 5.76 -16.29
CA TYR A 421 -15.17 5.46 -15.06
C TYR A 421 -15.96 5.82 -13.78
N SER A 422 -15.96 4.91 -12.80
CA SER A 422 -16.49 5.18 -11.47
C SER A 422 -15.49 6.01 -10.66
N ALA A 423 -15.98 7.12 -10.10
CA ALA A 423 -15.25 7.94 -9.14
C ALA A 423 -15.00 7.19 -7.83
N VAL A 424 -13.85 7.48 -7.20
CA VAL A 424 -13.39 6.94 -5.93
C VAL A 424 -14.32 7.34 -4.78
N PRO A 425 -14.69 6.43 -3.84
CA PRO A 425 -15.48 6.79 -2.67
C PRO A 425 -14.67 7.63 -1.67
N THR A 426 -15.27 8.73 -1.21
CA THR A 426 -14.80 9.56 -0.10
C THR A 426 -15.02 8.85 1.24
N HIS A 427 -13.96 8.71 2.03
CA HIS A 427 -14.02 8.22 3.42
C HIS A 427 -14.76 9.23 4.32
N THR A 428 -15.81 8.77 5.00
CA THR A 428 -16.41 9.46 6.15
C THR A 428 -15.76 8.94 7.44
N PRO A 429 -15.43 9.80 8.41
CA PRO A 429 -14.83 9.37 9.67
C PRO A 429 -15.92 8.92 10.66
N GLY A 430 -15.83 7.67 11.12
CA GLY A 430 -16.66 7.15 12.22
C GLY A 430 -17.42 5.88 11.86
N SER A 431 -16.71 4.76 11.70
CA SER A 431 -17.28 3.43 11.87
C SER A 431 -16.23 2.52 12.48
N ASP A 432 -16.63 1.87 13.56
CA ASP A 432 -15.80 1.13 14.49
C ASP A 432 -15.03 -0.04 13.88
N VAL A 433 -13.92 -0.32 14.55
CA VAL A 433 -13.00 -1.43 14.30
C VAL A 433 -13.73 -2.75 14.50
N GLU A 434 -14.01 -3.48 13.41
CA GLU A 434 -14.38 -4.89 13.50
C GLU A 434 -13.11 -5.74 13.57
N GLN A 435 -12.70 -6.07 14.79
CA GLN A 435 -11.70 -7.10 15.07
C GLN A 435 -12.27 -8.46 14.66
N GLN A 436 -11.85 -8.99 13.51
CA GLN A 436 -12.10 -10.40 13.19
C GLN A 436 -11.23 -11.30 14.08
N HIS A 437 -11.86 -11.87 15.10
CA HIS A 437 -11.40 -13.06 15.80
C HIS A 437 -11.30 -14.23 14.81
N VAL A 438 -10.08 -14.69 14.55
CA VAL A 438 -9.84 -16.00 13.90
C VAL A 438 -9.95 -17.07 14.98
N LEU A 439 -11.10 -17.76 15.01
CA LEU A 439 -11.27 -19.01 15.74
C LEU A 439 -10.38 -20.08 15.08
N GLY A 440 -9.40 -20.57 15.82
CA GLY A 440 -8.59 -21.73 15.45
C GLY A 440 -9.41 -23.01 15.63
N ASP A 441 -9.55 -23.76 14.54
CA ASP A 441 -10.10 -25.12 14.54
C ASP A 441 -9.04 -26.08 15.12
N ASP A 442 -9.21 -26.47 16.38
CA ASP A 442 -8.52 -27.60 17.00
C ASP A 442 -9.15 -28.92 16.51
N LYS A 443 -8.50 -29.60 15.56
CA LYS A 443 -8.73 -31.03 15.32
C LYS A 443 -7.61 -31.87 15.92
N VAL A 444 -7.88 -32.31 17.14
CA VAL A 444 -7.19 -33.36 17.88
C VAL A 444 -7.13 -34.65 17.05
N ARG A 445 -5.91 -35.10 16.76
CA ARG A 445 -5.60 -36.47 16.29
C ARG A 445 -5.85 -37.45 17.45
N GLY A 446 -6.87 -38.27 17.32
CA GLY A 446 -7.07 -39.45 18.16
C GLY A 446 -6.38 -40.67 17.55
N ASN A 447 -5.42 -41.23 18.29
CA ASN A 447 -4.89 -42.57 18.10
C ASN A 447 -6.01 -43.62 18.19
N ARG A 448 -5.98 -44.63 17.30
CA ARG A 448 -6.40 -46.01 17.61
C ARG A 448 -5.78 -46.99 16.60
N ILE A 449 -4.93 -47.85 17.16
CA ILE A 449 -4.55 -49.24 16.81
C ILE A 449 -4.23 -49.53 15.34
#